data_AF-A0A4V2S6P0-F1
#
_entry.id   AF-A0A4V2S6P0-F1
#
_cell.length_a   1.000
_cell.length_b   1.000
_cell.length_c   1.000
_cell.angle_alpha   90.00
_cell.angle_beta   90.00
_cell.angle_gamma   90.00
#
_symmetry.space_group_name_H-M   'P 1'
#
loop_
_entity.id
_entity.type
_entity.pdbx_description
1 polymer ?
#
loop_
_entity_poly.entity_id
_entity_poly.type
_entity_poly.pdbx_seq_one_letter_code
_entity_poly.pdbx_strand_id
1 'polypeptide(L)'
;MGRVISLAVNIGASYDISAMDMIERGKSIVALVYALERIGIRTEVFTDSQSKGSKGTSETIRQVVKVKDAADALDPAMIMFTLAHPAFYRGLVMASKHEHPRRFHKPLKIGNTYGYPIDRLSNEVFPNECIILKTVMRSDDRNVSDVEAFVVSHLKDLGLI
;
A
#
# COMPACT_ATOMS: atom_id res chain seq x y z
N MET A 1 13.44 3.88 24.99
CA MET A 1 12.64 4.28 23.82
C MET A 1 12.04 3.01 23.23
N GLY A 2 10.72 2.97 22.99
CA GLY A 2 10.07 1.81 22.39
C GLY A 2 10.46 1.66 20.91
N ARG A 3 10.58 0.43 20.41
CA ARG A 3 10.85 0.15 19.00
C ARG A 3 9.66 0.63 18.16
N VAL A 4 9.93 1.37 17.08
CA VAL A 4 8.94 1.79 16.08
C VAL A 4 9.25 1.06 14.78
N ILE A 5 8.21 0.54 14.10
CA ILE A 5 8.33 -0.05 12.77
C ILE A 5 7.45 0.72 11.81
N SER A 6 8.06 1.29 10.77
CA SER A 6 7.34 1.98 9.68
C SER A 6 7.02 0.99 8.55
N LEU A 7 5.75 0.91 8.15
CA LEU A 7 5.27 0.09 7.05
C LEU A 7 4.68 0.98 5.95
N ALA A 8 5.17 0.82 4.72
CA ALA A 8 4.59 1.44 3.54
C ALA A 8 3.98 0.37 2.64
N VAL A 9 2.70 0.51 2.36
CA VAL A 9 1.91 -0.47 1.64
C VAL A 9 1.55 0.08 0.27
N ASN A 10 2.08 -0.52 -0.78
CA ASN A 10 1.60 -0.22 -2.11
C ASN A 10 0.19 -0.82 -2.29
N ILE A 11 -0.78 0.08 -2.43
CA ILE A 11 -2.20 -0.21 -2.61
C ILE A 11 -2.62 -0.05 -4.07
N GLY A 12 -1.67 0.25 -4.96
CA GLY A 12 -1.86 0.15 -6.39
C GLY A 12 -2.40 -1.24 -6.76
N ALA A 13 -3.17 -1.27 -7.83
CA ALA A 13 -3.71 -2.50 -8.39
C ALA A 13 -3.96 -2.29 -9.87
N SER A 14 -3.70 -3.35 -10.66
CA SER A 14 -4.13 -3.43 -12.05
C SER A 14 -5.65 -3.57 -12.13
N TYR A 15 -6.23 -3.30 -13.31
CA TYR A 15 -7.67 -3.31 -13.50
C TYR A 15 -8.29 -4.72 -13.35
N ASP A 16 -7.50 -5.77 -13.53
CA ASP A 16 -7.87 -7.19 -13.49
C ASP A 16 -7.82 -7.79 -12.08
N ILE A 17 -7.30 -7.06 -11.08
CA ILE A 17 -7.31 -7.49 -9.68
C ILE A 17 -8.76 -7.47 -9.16
N SER A 18 -9.21 -8.56 -8.55
CA SER A 18 -10.57 -8.59 -8.00
C SER A 18 -10.67 -7.77 -6.71
N ALA A 19 -11.88 -7.32 -6.37
CA ALA A 19 -12.13 -6.68 -5.09
C ALA A 19 -11.76 -7.60 -3.90
N MET A 20 -11.97 -8.91 -4.06
CA MET A 20 -11.64 -9.90 -3.05
C MET A 20 -10.13 -10.06 -2.88
N ASP A 21 -9.36 -10.09 -3.96
CA ASP A 21 -7.89 -10.20 -3.88
C ASP A 21 -7.28 -9.02 -3.11
N MET A 22 -7.80 -7.80 -3.34
CA MET A 22 -7.40 -6.61 -2.59
C MET A 22 -7.70 -6.76 -1.10
N ILE A 23 -8.89 -7.26 -0.76
CA ILE A 23 -9.32 -7.46 0.63
C ILE A 23 -8.48 -8.54 1.30
N GLU A 24 -8.26 -9.68 0.66
CA GLU A 24 -7.48 -10.80 1.21
C GLU A 24 -6.04 -10.39 1.50
N ARG A 25 -5.38 -9.74 0.54
CA ARG A 25 -4.05 -9.16 0.78
C ARG A 25 -4.06 -8.16 1.93
N GLY A 26 -5.02 -7.23 1.92
CA GLY A 26 -5.12 -6.20 2.94
C GLY A 26 -5.29 -6.79 4.34
N LYS A 27 -6.04 -7.89 4.49
CA LYS A 27 -6.17 -8.62 5.77
C LYS A 27 -4.83 -9.10 6.31
N SER A 28 -3.97 -9.67 5.46
CA SER A 28 -2.63 -10.14 5.87
C SER A 28 -1.77 -9.00 6.40
N ILE A 29 -1.85 -7.83 5.76
CA ILE A 29 -1.10 -6.63 6.16
C ILE A 29 -1.67 -6.02 7.45
N VAL A 30 -2.99 -5.93 7.57
CA VAL A 30 -3.67 -5.50 8.80
C VAL A 30 -3.28 -6.42 9.95
N ALA A 31 -3.27 -7.73 9.73
CA ALA A 31 -2.86 -8.72 10.74
C ALA A 31 -1.40 -8.52 11.20
N LEU A 32 -0.48 -8.20 10.29
CA LEU A 32 0.91 -7.86 10.64
C LEU A 32 0.98 -6.61 11.52
N VAL A 33 0.30 -5.52 11.14
CA VAL A 33 0.24 -4.27 11.94
C VAL A 33 -0.29 -4.56 13.35
N TYR A 34 -1.36 -5.36 13.43
CA TYR A 34 -1.95 -5.78 14.69
C TYR A 34 -1.01 -6.63 15.55
N ALA A 35 -0.32 -7.60 14.94
CA ALA A 35 0.63 -8.45 15.64
C ALA A 35 1.74 -7.62 16.27
N LEU A 36 2.30 -6.67 15.51
CA LEU A 36 3.34 -5.74 15.98
C LEU A 36 2.86 -4.89 17.18
N GLU A 37 1.68 -4.25 17.08
CA GLU A 37 1.13 -3.45 18.18
C GLU A 37 0.81 -4.32 19.41
N ARG A 38 0.35 -5.56 19.22
CA ARG A 38 0.07 -6.48 20.33
C ARG A 38 1.31 -6.95 21.09
N ILE A 39 2.47 -7.02 20.45
CA ILE A 39 3.75 -7.32 21.11
C ILE A 39 4.45 -6.05 21.63
N GLY A 40 3.76 -4.90 21.66
CA GLY A 40 4.25 -3.66 22.23
C GLY A 40 5.13 -2.82 21.30
N ILE A 41 5.17 -3.14 20.00
CA ILE A 41 5.90 -2.36 18.99
C ILE A 41 4.95 -1.35 18.37
N ARG A 42 5.33 -0.06 18.41
CA ARG A 42 4.55 0.98 17.75
C ARG A 42 4.74 0.93 16.25
N THR A 43 3.65 1.12 15.52
CA THR A 43 3.67 1.10 14.06
C THR A 43 3.39 2.47 13.48
N GLU A 44 4.13 2.84 12.45
CA GLU A 44 3.80 3.96 11.57
C GLU A 44 3.38 3.37 10.21
N VAL A 45 2.25 3.79 9.66
CA VAL A 45 1.66 3.15 8.47
C VAL A 45 1.42 4.17 7.39
N PHE A 46 1.86 3.84 6.17
CA PHE A 46 1.66 4.63 4.96
C PHE A 46 0.96 3.79 3.89
N THR A 47 0.02 4.40 3.16
CA THR A 47 -0.35 3.90 1.83
C THR A 47 0.55 4.53 0.79
N ASP A 48 0.82 3.78 -0.27
CA ASP A 48 1.54 4.24 -1.44
C ASP A 48 0.80 3.83 -2.70
N SER A 49 0.67 4.74 -3.66
CA SER A 49 0.17 4.42 -4.98
C SER A 49 1.07 5.07 -6.01
N GLN A 50 1.67 4.24 -6.86
CA GLN A 50 2.54 4.69 -7.93
C GLN A 50 1.97 4.28 -9.27
N SER A 51 1.95 5.21 -10.21
CA SER A 51 1.46 4.95 -11.56
C SER A 51 2.37 5.60 -12.59
N LYS A 52 2.67 4.86 -13.65
CA LYS A 52 3.39 5.37 -14.83
C LYS A 52 2.45 5.57 -16.00
N GLY A 53 2.80 6.52 -16.85
CA GLY A 53 2.10 6.73 -18.12
C GLY A 53 2.21 5.55 -19.08
N SER A 54 1.42 5.60 -20.15
CA SER A 54 1.46 4.57 -21.21
C SER A 54 2.76 4.59 -22.01
N LYS A 55 2.96 3.59 -22.89
CA LYS A 55 4.16 3.48 -23.75
C LYS A 55 4.45 4.82 -24.46
N GLY A 56 5.69 5.32 -24.32
CA GLY A 56 6.14 6.58 -24.93
C GLY A 56 6.21 7.80 -24.01
N THR A 57 5.94 7.66 -22.71
CA THR A 57 6.14 8.71 -21.71
C THR A 57 6.92 8.19 -20.49
N SER A 58 7.75 9.04 -19.90
CA SER A 58 8.47 8.80 -18.65
C SER A 58 7.76 9.38 -17.42
N GLU A 59 6.56 9.94 -17.59
CA GLU A 59 5.82 10.57 -16.50
C GLU A 59 5.32 9.53 -15.50
N THR A 60 5.57 9.81 -14.23
CA THR A 60 5.10 9.02 -13.10
C THR A 60 4.40 9.93 -12.10
N ILE A 61 3.40 9.38 -11.41
CA ILE A 61 2.80 10.01 -10.24
C ILE A 61 2.91 9.06 -9.05
N ARG A 62 3.06 9.65 -7.88
CA ARG A 62 3.07 8.96 -6.61
C ARG A 62 2.15 9.69 -5.65
N GLN A 63 1.29 8.94 -4.98
CA GLN A 63 0.39 9.43 -3.94
C GLN A 63 0.69 8.63 -2.68
N VAL A 64 1.13 9.33 -1.62
CA VAL A 64 1.42 8.73 -0.31
C VAL A 64 0.48 9.34 0.70
N VAL A 65 -0.14 8.50 1.52
CA VAL A 65 -0.95 8.96 2.66
C VAL A 65 -0.39 8.32 3.91
N LYS A 66 -0.01 9.14 4.89
CA LYS A 66 0.25 8.64 6.24
C LYS A 66 -1.08 8.31 6.89
N VAL A 67 -1.27 7.02 7.14
CA VAL A 67 -2.50 6.44 7.66
C VAL A 67 -2.51 6.49 9.18
N LYS A 68 -1.36 6.20 9.80
CA LYS A 68 -1.20 6.15 11.26
C LYS A 68 0.19 6.65 11.66
N ASP A 69 0.28 7.53 12.65
CA ASP A 69 1.54 7.85 13.34
C ASP A 69 1.87 6.79 14.41
N ALA A 70 3.15 6.63 14.73
CA ALA A 70 3.60 5.76 15.82
C ALA A 70 3.02 6.15 17.18
N ALA A 71 2.72 7.44 17.38
CA ALA A 71 2.08 7.96 18.60
C ALA A 71 0.57 7.71 18.65
N ASP A 72 -0.08 7.49 17.50
CA ASP A 72 -1.52 7.30 17.43
C ASP A 72 -1.94 5.91 17.93
N ALA A 73 -3.12 5.84 18.53
CA ALA A 73 -3.77 4.57 18.81
C ALA A 73 -4.07 3.83 17.50
N LEU A 74 -3.99 2.49 17.54
CA LEU A 74 -4.41 1.68 16.40
C LEU A 74 -5.93 1.78 16.24
N ASP A 75 -6.38 2.35 15.12
CA ASP A 75 -7.77 2.24 14.64
C ASP A 75 -7.86 1.14 13.58
N PRO A 76 -8.42 -0.03 13.92
CA PRO A 76 -8.55 -1.15 13.00
C PRO A 76 -9.38 -0.88 11.77
N ALA A 77 -10.47 -0.12 11.91
CA ALA A 77 -11.42 0.12 10.83
C ALA A 77 -10.78 1.02 9.79
N MET A 78 -10.04 2.03 10.25
CA MET A 78 -9.30 2.95 9.40
C MET A 78 -8.14 2.25 8.67
N ILE A 79 -7.39 1.38 9.35
CA ILE A 79 -6.33 0.58 8.72
C ILE A 79 -6.91 -0.41 7.70
N MET A 80 -8.00 -1.11 8.04
CA MET A 80 -8.67 -2.03 7.13
C MET A 80 -9.24 -1.32 5.91
N PHE A 81 -9.88 -0.15 6.09
CA PHE A 81 -10.42 0.63 4.99
C PHE A 81 -9.31 1.10 4.04
N THR A 82 -8.21 1.64 4.58
CA THR A 82 -7.12 2.21 3.78
C THR A 82 -6.26 1.16 3.08
N LEU A 83 -6.06 -0.01 3.70
CA LEU A 83 -5.15 -1.05 3.18
C LEU A 83 -5.84 -2.18 2.42
N ALA A 84 -7.12 -2.45 2.71
CA ALA A 84 -7.82 -3.62 2.18
C ALA A 84 -9.04 -3.25 1.31
N HIS A 85 -9.78 -2.20 1.67
CA HIS A 85 -11.06 -1.93 1.02
C HIS A 85 -10.86 -1.27 -0.36
N PRO A 86 -11.41 -1.84 -1.45
CA PRO A 86 -11.20 -1.32 -2.81
C PRO A 86 -11.65 0.12 -2.99
N ALA A 87 -12.65 0.58 -2.23
CA ALA A 87 -13.14 1.95 -2.31
C ALA A 87 -12.08 3.00 -1.91
N PHE A 88 -11.12 2.68 -1.04
CA PHE A 88 -10.05 3.62 -0.74
C PHE A 88 -9.19 3.88 -1.99
N TYR A 89 -8.67 2.82 -2.60
CA TYR A 89 -7.83 2.99 -3.80
C TYR A 89 -8.65 3.44 -5.03
N ARG A 90 -9.70 2.70 -5.41
CA ARG A 90 -10.47 2.95 -6.64
C ARG A 90 -11.37 4.17 -6.53
N GLY A 91 -11.90 4.44 -5.34
CA GLY A 91 -12.84 5.54 -5.10
C GLY A 91 -12.16 6.85 -4.73
N LEU A 92 -11.13 6.82 -3.88
CA LEU A 92 -10.50 8.05 -3.35
C LEU A 92 -9.14 8.34 -3.99
N VAL A 93 -8.23 7.36 -4.01
CA VAL A 93 -6.88 7.58 -4.53
C VAL A 93 -6.89 7.81 -6.04
N MET A 94 -7.65 7.02 -6.81
CA MET A 94 -7.80 7.27 -8.25
C MET A 94 -8.53 8.58 -8.55
N ALA A 95 -9.57 8.92 -7.77
CA ALA A 95 -10.31 10.17 -7.98
C ALA A 95 -9.45 11.40 -7.69
N SER A 96 -8.64 11.37 -6.63
CA SER A 96 -7.71 12.47 -6.33
C SER A 96 -6.64 12.70 -7.41
N LYS A 97 -6.43 11.75 -8.34
CA LYS A 97 -5.54 11.98 -9.49
C LYS A 97 -6.04 13.11 -10.41
N HIS A 98 -7.34 13.41 -10.41
CA HIS A 98 -7.90 14.53 -11.18
C HIS A 98 -7.35 15.88 -10.72
N GLU A 99 -6.90 15.98 -9.47
CA GLU A 99 -6.29 17.18 -8.89
C GLU A 99 -4.79 17.33 -9.23
N HIS A 100 -4.18 16.34 -9.88
CA HIS A 100 -2.78 16.48 -10.32
C HIS A 100 -2.63 17.53 -11.43
N PRO A 101 -1.44 18.15 -11.56
CA PRO A 101 -1.15 19.09 -12.63
C PRO A 101 -1.52 18.54 -14.02
N ARG A 102 -2.11 19.38 -14.88
CA ARG A 102 -2.61 18.98 -16.22
C ARG A 102 -1.58 18.25 -17.10
N ARG A 103 -0.28 18.49 -16.90
CA ARG A 103 0.80 17.78 -17.59
C ARG A 103 0.72 16.25 -17.43
N PHE A 104 0.16 15.77 -16.32
CA PHE A 104 0.02 14.34 -16.02
C PHE A 104 -1.25 13.71 -16.60
N HIS A 105 -2.24 14.51 -17.01
CA HIS A 105 -3.56 14.01 -17.40
C HIS A 105 -3.49 13.15 -18.66
N LYS A 106 -2.89 13.67 -19.73
CA LYS A 106 -2.75 12.96 -21.00
C LYS A 106 -1.80 11.75 -20.90
N PRO A 107 -0.59 11.87 -20.31
CA PRO A 107 0.34 10.74 -20.20
C PRO A 107 -0.19 9.56 -19.39
N LEU A 108 -0.94 9.82 -18.31
CA LEU A 108 -1.53 8.79 -17.46
C LEU A 108 -3.00 8.47 -17.80
N LYS A 109 -3.60 9.14 -18.79
CA LYS A 109 -5.01 8.97 -19.15
C LYS A 109 -5.93 9.09 -17.93
N ILE A 110 -5.74 10.15 -17.14
CA ILE A 110 -6.56 10.46 -15.97
C ILE A 110 -8.01 10.66 -16.44
N GLY A 111 -8.96 10.02 -15.76
CA GLY A 111 -10.37 9.92 -16.20
C GLY A 111 -10.69 8.70 -17.06
N ASN A 112 -9.70 7.88 -17.43
CA ASN A 112 -9.90 6.61 -18.13
C ASN A 112 -9.16 5.47 -17.42
N THR A 113 -7.87 5.30 -17.69
CA THR A 113 -7.10 4.14 -17.15
C THR A 113 -6.23 4.48 -15.95
N TYR A 114 -6.01 5.77 -15.66
CA TYR A 114 -5.24 6.23 -14.48
C TYR A 114 -3.79 5.71 -14.39
N GLY A 115 -3.18 5.39 -15.54
CA GLY A 115 -1.83 4.86 -15.67
C GLY A 115 -1.72 3.36 -15.41
N TYR A 116 -0.49 2.88 -15.31
CA TYR A 116 -0.17 1.50 -14.96
C TYR A 116 0.51 1.45 -13.61
N PRO A 117 0.14 0.51 -12.71
CA PRO A 117 0.82 0.37 -11.43
C PRO A 117 2.31 0.09 -11.62
N ILE A 118 3.12 0.57 -10.69
CA ILE A 118 4.56 0.33 -10.64
C ILE A 118 4.84 -0.64 -9.49
N ASP A 119 5.52 -1.74 -9.81
CA ASP A 119 5.90 -2.78 -8.83
C ASP A 119 7.06 -2.33 -7.92
N ARG A 120 8.08 -1.69 -8.49
CA ARG A 120 9.24 -1.22 -7.72
C ARG A 120 8.98 0.17 -7.13
N LEU A 121 9.00 0.19 -5.81
CA LEU A 121 8.78 1.35 -4.98
C LEU A 121 10.13 2.04 -4.74
N SER A 122 10.22 3.35 -5.00
CA SER A 122 11.32 4.16 -4.45
C SER A 122 11.09 4.37 -2.95
N ASN A 123 12.14 4.22 -2.15
CA ASN A 123 12.08 4.35 -0.69
C ASN A 123 12.30 5.80 -0.22
N GLU A 124 12.60 6.72 -1.14
CA GLU A 124 13.11 8.07 -0.83
C GLU A 124 12.17 8.95 0.00
N VAL A 125 10.88 8.64 0.04
CA VAL A 125 9.86 9.42 0.75
C VAL A 125 9.47 8.82 2.09
N PHE A 126 9.97 7.62 2.41
CA PHE A 126 9.68 6.92 3.65
C PHE A 126 10.84 7.04 4.65
N PRO A 127 10.56 6.86 5.95
CA PRO A 127 11.63 6.78 6.95
C PRO A 127 12.65 5.69 6.62
N ASN A 128 13.87 5.86 7.14
CA ASN A 128 14.91 4.84 7.05
C ASN A 128 14.39 3.51 7.61
N GLU A 129 14.76 2.41 6.96
CA GLU A 129 14.39 1.04 7.34
C GLU A 129 12.88 0.74 7.27
N CYS A 130 12.09 1.58 6.57
CA CYS A 130 10.68 1.31 6.32
C CYS A 130 10.50 -0.01 5.55
N ILE A 131 9.63 -0.87 6.08
CA ILE A 131 9.22 -2.11 5.41
C ILE A 131 8.27 -1.75 4.29
N ILE A 132 8.59 -2.20 3.08
CA ILE A 132 7.85 -1.84 1.88
C ILE A 132 7.16 -3.07 1.30
N LEU A 133 5.83 -3.04 1.38
CA LEU A 133 4.97 -4.13 0.93
C LEU A 133 4.48 -3.85 -0.49
N LYS A 134 4.96 -4.67 -1.44
CA LYS A 134 4.75 -4.49 -2.89
C LYS A 134 3.29 -4.68 -3.31
N THR A 135 2.93 -4.03 -4.41
CA THR A 135 1.62 -4.16 -5.07
C THR A 135 1.41 -5.57 -5.61
N VAL A 136 0.14 -5.98 -5.73
CA VAL A 136 -0.26 -7.15 -6.53
C VAL A 136 -0.45 -6.63 -7.96
N MET A 137 0.30 -7.18 -8.90
CA MET A 137 0.29 -6.68 -10.28
C MET A 137 -0.73 -7.42 -11.13
N ARG A 138 -1.04 -8.68 -10.79
CA ARG A 138 -2.03 -9.51 -11.49
C ARG A 138 -2.81 -10.39 -10.50
N SER A 139 -4.02 -10.80 -10.88
CA SER A 139 -4.88 -11.62 -10.03
C SER A 139 -4.33 -13.04 -9.79
N ASP A 140 -3.37 -13.48 -10.61
CA ASP A 140 -2.64 -14.74 -10.43
C ASP A 140 -1.39 -14.61 -9.54
N ASP A 141 -1.03 -13.42 -9.06
CA ASP A 141 0.01 -13.23 -8.05
C ASP A 141 -0.51 -13.71 -6.68
N ARG A 142 -0.50 -15.03 -6.45
CA ARG A 142 -1.05 -15.73 -5.26
C ARG A 142 -0.27 -15.52 -3.96
N ASN A 143 0.59 -14.52 -3.85
CA ASN A 143 1.56 -14.41 -2.75
C ASN A 143 0.95 -14.00 -1.38
N VAL A 144 -0.36 -13.79 -1.25
CA VAL A 144 -0.94 -13.22 -0.02
C VAL A 144 -2.20 -13.94 0.52
N SER A 145 -2.54 -15.13 0.04
CA SER A 145 -3.72 -15.86 0.52
C SER A 145 -3.53 -16.54 1.88
N ASP A 146 -2.30 -16.80 2.30
CA ASP A 146 -1.98 -17.36 3.63
C ASP A 146 -1.56 -16.24 4.60
N VAL A 147 -2.53 -15.77 5.38
CA VAL A 147 -2.35 -14.69 6.37
C VAL A 147 -1.31 -15.08 7.43
N GLU A 148 -1.36 -16.31 7.94
CA GLU A 148 -0.47 -16.74 9.02
C GLU A 148 0.96 -16.84 8.53
N ALA A 149 1.18 -17.52 7.41
CA ALA A 149 2.51 -17.62 6.81
C ALA A 149 3.09 -16.24 6.47
N PHE A 150 2.26 -15.31 5.98
CA PHE A 150 2.66 -13.93 5.71
C PHE A 150 3.09 -13.18 6.97
N VAL A 151 2.31 -13.25 8.06
CA VAL A 151 2.65 -12.57 9.31
C VAL A 151 3.92 -13.17 9.92
N VAL A 152 4.00 -14.50 10.00
CA VAL A 152 5.14 -15.22 10.60
C VAL A 152 6.43 -14.93 9.85
N SER A 153 6.41 -14.90 8.51
CA SER A 153 7.62 -14.61 7.73
C SER A 153 8.15 -13.21 8.02
N HIS A 154 7.29 -12.19 8.04
CA HIS A 154 7.72 -10.82 8.32
C HIS A 154 8.17 -10.63 9.78
N LEU A 155 7.56 -11.32 10.74
CA LEU A 155 8.03 -11.26 12.13
C LEU A 155 9.42 -11.90 12.29
N LYS A 156 9.71 -13.00 11.58
CA LYS A 156 11.04 -13.61 11.52
C LYS A 156 12.08 -12.69 10.88
N ASP A 157 11.73 -12.07 9.75
CA ASP A 157 12.61 -11.12 9.05
C ASP A 157 12.96 -9.92 9.94
N LEU A 158 12.08 -9.56 10.89
CA LEU A 158 12.27 -8.50 11.87
C LEU A 158 13.00 -8.95 13.15
N GLY A 159 13.33 -10.24 13.28
CA GLY A 159 13.97 -10.84 14.45
C GLY A 159 13.09 -10.81 15.70
N LEU A 160 11.77 -10.92 15.55
CA LEU A 160 10.80 -10.84 16.64
C LEU A 160 10.34 -12.19 17.17
N ILE A 161 10.51 -13.25 16.37
CA ILE A 161 10.25 -14.66 16.70
C ILE A 161 11.26 -15.56 15.97
#